data_AF-A0A9D7IJ96-F1
#
_entry.id   AF-A0A9D7IJ96-F1
#
_cell.length_a   1.000
_cell.length_b   1.000
_cell.length_c   1.000
_cell.angle_alpha   90.00
_cell.angle_beta   90.00
_cell.angle_gamma   90.00
#
_symmetry.space_group_name_H-M   'P 1'
#
loop_
_entity.id
_entity.type
_entity.pdbx_description
1 polymer ?
#
loop_
_entity_poly.entity_id
_entity_poly.type
_entity_poly.pdbx_seq_one_letter_code
_entity_poly.pdbx_strand_id
1 'polypeptide(L)' 'MHPHCGLPRPVWALSPKALRELGTGAKTLSILSNNFHGWFDRIGHGLYSLRPEGHAALASYQELVHFWRSQHTGGDPSHE' A
#
# COMPACT_ATOMS: atom_id res chain seq x y z
N MET A 1 -26.79 -17.30 -13.19
CA MET A 1 -25.69 -17.21 -14.16
C MET A 1 -25.34 -15.72 -14.28
N HIS A 2 -24.34 -15.23 -13.55
CA HIS A 2 -23.89 -13.83 -13.67
C HIS A 2 -22.40 -13.82 -14.02
N PRO A 3 -22.02 -13.33 -15.21
CA PRO A 3 -20.62 -13.23 -15.62
C PRO A 3 -20.00 -11.99 -14.96
N HIS A 4 -19.62 -12.10 -13.69
CA HIS A 4 -18.81 -11.09 -13.04
C HIS A 4 -17.35 -11.29 -13.50
N CYS A 5 -17.04 -10.59 -14.59
CA CYS A 5 -15.72 -10.32 -15.15
C CYS A 5 -14.54 -10.69 -14.22
N GLY A 6 -13.92 -11.83 -14.51
CA GLY A 6 -12.72 -12.33 -13.86
C GLY A 6 -11.45 -11.70 -14.44
N LEU A 7 -11.24 -10.41 -14.19
CA LEU A 7 -9.90 -9.84 -14.33
C LEU A 7 -9.13 -10.10 -13.03
N PRO A 8 -7.95 -10.74 -13.08
CA PRO A 8 -7.11 -10.87 -11.88
C PRO A 8 -6.77 -9.46 -11.41
N ARG A 9 -7.14 -9.14 -10.16
CA ARG A 9 -6.76 -7.86 -9.58
C ARG A 9 -5.22 -7.81 -9.59
N PRO A 10 -4.60 -6.71 -10.05
CA PRO A 10 -3.16 -6.57 -9.95
C PRO A 10 -2.75 -6.76 -8.49
N VAL A 11 -1.76 -7.60 -8.21
CA VAL A 11 -1.32 -7.92 -6.83
C VAL A 11 -0.86 -6.67 -6.05
N TRP A 12 -0.56 -5.59 -6.77
CA TRP A 12 -0.14 -4.30 -6.25
C TRP A 12 -1.30 -3.30 -6.07
N ALA A 13 -2.49 -3.60 -6.61
CA ALA A 13 -3.66 -2.74 -6.49
C ALA A 13 -4.62 -3.28 -5.44
N LEU A 14 -4.61 -2.68 -4.25
CA LEU A 14 -5.39 -3.14 -3.12
C LEU A 14 -6.46 -2.14 -2.73
N SER A 15 -7.57 -2.69 -2.21
CA SER A 15 -8.58 -1.87 -1.58
C SER A 15 -8.21 -1.57 -0.12
N PRO A 16 -8.64 -0.43 0.42
CA PRO A 16 -8.39 -0.12 1.83
C PRO A 16 -8.93 -1.19 2.78
N LYS A 17 -9.98 -1.91 2.38
CA LYS A 17 -10.51 -3.05 3.13
C LYS A 17 -9.52 -4.23 3.16
N ALA A 18 -8.95 -4.59 2.01
CA ALA A 18 -7.93 -5.63 1.93
C ALA A 18 -6.65 -5.24 2.68
N LEU A 19 -6.26 -3.96 2.65
CA LEU A 19 -5.14 -3.46 3.43
C LEU A 19 -5.39 -3.56 4.94
N ARG A 20 -6.62 -3.31 5.42
CA ARG A 20 -6.97 -3.51 6.84
C ARG A 20 -6.89 -4.98 7.25
N GLU A 21 -7.31 -5.89 6.37
CA GLU A 21 -7.18 -7.34 6.62
C GLU A 21 -5.71 -7.81 6.67
N LEU A 22 -4.80 -7.10 5.98
CA LEU A 22 -3.35 -7.33 6.06
C LEU A 22 -2.68 -6.75 7.32
N GLY A 23 -3.46 -6.17 8.24
CA GLY A 23 -2.95 -5.61 9.50
C GLY A 23 -2.59 -4.13 9.45
N THR A 24 -2.98 -3.40 8.40
CA THR A 24 -2.78 -1.94 8.37
C THR A 24 -3.80 -1.20 9.25
N GLY A 25 -3.37 -0.14 9.93
CA GLY A 25 -4.19 0.60 10.90
C GLY A 25 -5.34 1.42 10.30
N ALA A 26 -6.17 2.01 11.16
CA ALA A 26 -7.34 2.80 10.76
C ALA A 26 -6.99 4.03 9.88
N LYS A 27 -5.77 4.56 10.01
CA LYS A 27 -5.27 5.73 9.27
C LYS A 27 -4.86 5.43 7.83
N THR A 28 -4.80 4.16 7.41
CA THR A 28 -4.42 3.76 6.03
C THR A 28 -5.26 4.47 4.97
N LEU A 29 -6.55 4.63 5.23
CA LEU A 29 -7.48 5.29 4.30
C LEU A 29 -7.16 6.77 4.13
N SER A 30 -6.84 7.49 5.22
CA SER A 30 -6.40 8.89 5.14
C SER A 30 -5.05 9.03 4.46
N ILE A 31 -4.11 8.10 4.68
CA ILE A 31 -2.78 8.14 4.04
C ILE A 31 -2.92 7.96 2.52
N LEU A 32 -3.72 6.99 2.08
CA LEU A 32 -3.98 6.74 0.65
C LEU A 32 -4.78 7.89 0.01
N SER A 33 -5.78 8.41 0.71
CA SER A 33 -6.66 9.46 0.19
C SER A 33 -5.94 10.80 0.10
N ASN A 34 -5.12 11.16 1.09
CA ASN A 34 -4.39 12.43 1.10
C ASN A 34 -3.16 12.41 0.20
N ASN A 35 -2.73 11.23 -0.26
CA ASN A 35 -1.61 11.06 -1.18
C ASN A 35 -0.41 11.95 -0.83
N PHE A 36 -0.03 12.01 0.45
CA PHE A 36 0.92 13.00 0.98
C PHE A 36 2.27 13.02 0.25
N HIS A 37 2.70 11.86 -0.27
CA HIS A 37 3.95 11.72 -1.01
C HIS A 37 3.77 11.75 -2.52
N GLY A 38 2.54 11.84 -3.03
CA GLY A 38 2.25 11.76 -4.46
C GLY A 38 2.48 10.38 -5.07
N TRP A 39 2.84 9.37 -4.28
CA TRP A 39 3.21 8.03 -4.76
C TRP A 39 2.02 7.11 -5.01
N PHE A 40 0.83 7.44 -4.52
CA PHE A 40 -0.36 6.62 -4.73
C PHE A 40 -1.22 7.19 -5.86
N ASP A 41 -1.87 6.30 -6.61
CA ASP A 41 -2.82 6.69 -7.64
C ASP A 41 -4.12 5.91 -7.53
N ARG A 42 -5.24 6.62 -7.65
CA ARG A 42 -6.56 5.99 -7.55
C ARG A 42 -6.98 5.49 -8.93
N ILE A 43 -6.67 4.24 -9.23
CA ILE A 43 -7.01 3.60 -10.50
C ILE A 43 -8.48 3.18 -10.60
N GLY A 44 -9.25 3.24 -9.52
CA GLY A 44 -10.66 2.86 -9.52
C GLY A 44 -11.41 3.09 -8.20
N HIS A 45 -12.65 2.59 -8.14
CA HIS A 45 -13.49 2.73 -6.94
C HIS A 45 -12.91 1.90 -5.78
N GLY A 46 -12.22 2.58 -4.87
CA GLY A 46 -11.57 1.93 -3.73
C GLY A 46 -10.36 1.07 -4.12
N LEU A 47 -9.72 1.35 -5.25
CA LEU A 47 -8.49 0.70 -5.70
C LEU A 47 -7.39 1.75 -5.82
N TYR A 48 -6.27 1.49 -5.13
CA TYR A 48 -5.10 2.35 -5.14
C TYR A 48 -3.91 1.57 -5.68
N SER A 49 -3.18 2.21 -6.59
CA SER A 49 -1.91 1.80 -7.17
C SER A 49 -0.77 2.56 -6.54
N LEU A 50 0.44 2.00 -6.62
CA LEU A 50 1.65 2.80 -6.54
C LEU A 50 1.98 3.38 -7.93
N ARG A 51 2.42 4.62 -7.99
CA ARG A 51 2.87 5.28 -9.22
C ARG A 51 4.30 4.87 -9.59
N PRO A 52 4.71 5.02 -10.86
CA PRO A 52 6.09 4.75 -11.28
C PRO A 52 7.14 5.52 -10.46
N GLU A 53 6.83 6.76 -10.06
CA GLU A 53 7.72 7.59 -9.24
C GLU A 53 7.92 6.99 -7.85
N GLY A 54 6.87 6.41 -7.27
CA GLY A 54 6.95 5.68 -5.99
C GLY A 54 7.80 4.42 -6.10
N HIS A 55 7.71 3.69 -7.21
CA HIS A 55 8.59 2.56 -7.50
C HIS A 55 10.05 2.99 -7.64
N ALA A 56 10.32 4.09 -8.34
CA ALA A 56 11.66 4.64 -8.51
C ALA A 56 12.24 5.13 -7.18
N ALA A 57 11.43 5.75 -6.33
CA ALA A 57 11.83 6.15 -4.98
C ALA A 57 12.17 4.92 -4.13
N LEU A 58 11.32 3.89 -4.13
CA LEU A 58 11.61 2.64 -3.40
C LEU A 58 12.89 1.97 -3.89
N ALA A 59 13.19 2.03 -5.20
CA ALA A 59 14.44 1.55 -5.77
C ALA A 59 15.64 2.40 -5.32
N SER A 60 15.47 3.72 -5.22
CA SER A 60 16.53 4.65 -4.79
C SER A 60 16.83 4.53 -3.29
N TYR A 61 15.83 4.17 -2.47
CA TYR A 61 15.94 4.03 -1.02
C TYR A 61 15.99 2.56 -0.56
N GLN A 62 16.43 1.64 -1.42
CA GLN A 62 16.53 0.21 -1.08
C GLN A 62 17.32 -0.02 0.21
N GLU A 63 18.48 0.63 0.36
CA GLU A 63 19.31 0.51 1.57
C GLU A 63 18.56 0.95 2.83
N LEU A 64 17.75 2.02 2.74
CA LEU A 64 16.94 2.50 3.84
C LEU A 64 15.85 1.49 4.19
N VAL A 65 15.20 0.90 3.19
CA VAL A 65 14.20 -0.17 3.40
C VAL A 65 14.84 -1.39 4.05
N HIS A 66 16.05 -1.78 3.62
CA HIS A 66 16.80 -2.86 4.23
C HIS A 66 17.17 -2.55 5.69
N PHE A 67 17.62 -1.33 5.97
CA PHE A 67 17.93 -0.86 7.32
C PHE A 67 16.69 -0.89 8.23
N TRP A 68 15.57 -0.32 7.81
CA TRP A 68 14.34 -0.35 8.62
C TRP A 68 13.80 -1.77 8.79
N ARG A 69 13.87 -2.62 7.75
CA ARG A 69 13.49 -4.03 7.86
C ARG A 69 14.35 -4.79 8.85
N SER A 70 15.66 -4.57 8.87
CA SER A 70 16.54 -5.23 9.85
C SER A 70 16.25 -4.76 11.27
N GLN A 71 15.98 -3.46 11.44
CA GLN A 71 15.66 -2.86 12.74
C GLN A 71 14.27 -3.30 13.28
N HIS A 72 13.33 -3.66 12.40
CA HIS A 72 11.99 -4.16 12.77
C HIS A 72 11.85 -5.70 12.68
N THR A 73 12.93 -6.46 12.90
CA THR A 73 12.83 -7.92 13.17
C THR A 73 12.40 -8.21 14.63
N GLY A 74 11.92 -7.20 15.36
CA GLY A 74 11.44 -7.35 16.73
C GLY A 74 10.44 -6.26 17.09
N GLY A 75 9.19 -6.66 17.29
CA GLY A 75 8.16 -5.86 17.93
C GLY A 75 7.45 -4.91 16.97
N ASP A 76 6.18 -5.20 16.73
CA ASP A 76 5.12 -4.21 16.56
C ASP A 76 5.07 -3.35 17.83
N PRO A 77 5.33 -2.03 17.76
CA PRO A 77 4.95 -1.12 18.81
C PRO A 77 4.04 -0.05 18.21
N SER A 78 2.76 -0.20 18.51
CA SER A 78 1.88 0.92 18.82
C SER A 78 1.30 1.70 17.63
N HIS A 79 0.00 1.96 17.71
CA HIS A 79 -0.37 3.23 18.33
C HIS A 79 -1.69 3.10 19.08
N GLU A 80 -1.65 3.53 20.33
CA GLU A 80 -2.79 3.74 21.25
C GLU A 80 -4.03 4.36 20.60
#